data_AF-A0A173LH59-F1
#
_entry.id   AF-A0A173LH59-F1
#
_cell.length_a   1.000
_cell.length_b   1.000
_cell.length_c   1.000
_cell.angle_alpha   90.00
_cell.angle_beta   90.00
_cell.angle_gamma   90.00
#
_symmetry.space_group_name_H-M   'P 1'
#
loop_
_entity.id
_entity.type
_entity.pdbx_description
1 polymer ?
#
loop_
_entity_poly.entity_id
_entity_poly.type
_entity_poly.pdbx_seq_one_letter_code
_entity_poly.pdbx_strand_id
1 'polypeptide(L)'
;MSSERVPWSRLDSGEFEHTVAMLVCADHPLGQKFTPGPDGGIDVFVPDGDSQRKVFQVKNFPLKFAGAEFRQVRKSLRAVAETSRQEGWTITEWHLVIPRDSTPGYRARIEEEIKSLGIPTWSWMGLTQLDILAARHQELIDYYLKGGKDRFADQLAELTAIIRGDTTFASGTRLQPADVGERIRILQRAANNDPHYRYHFGTSDCPPHQVDEPWLVAVAAEQHGPMWLLSAYTLICRFGDGTVLSTV
;
A
#
# COMPACT_ATOMS: atom_id res chain seq x y z
N MET A 1 7.64 18.38 12.96
CA MET A 1 7.76 17.32 11.94
C MET A 1 8.78 17.77 10.92
N SER A 2 9.85 17.00 10.70
CA SER A 2 10.79 17.32 9.63
C SER A 2 10.11 17.07 8.29
N SER A 3 9.76 18.16 7.59
CA SER A 3 9.27 18.15 6.20
C SER A 3 10.46 17.88 5.26
N GLU A 4 11.18 16.79 5.49
CA GLU A 4 12.20 16.35 4.55
C GLU A 4 11.51 15.75 3.33
N ARG A 5 11.85 16.33 2.17
CA ARG A 5 11.43 15.85 0.85
C ARG A 5 11.89 14.41 0.67
N VAL A 6 11.01 13.56 0.15
CA VAL A 6 11.35 12.16 -0.12
C VAL A 6 12.47 12.11 -1.19
N PRO A 7 13.58 11.40 -0.94
CA PRO A 7 14.68 11.32 -1.89
C PRO A 7 14.39 10.29 -2.99
N TRP A 8 13.32 10.48 -3.77
CA TRP A 8 12.80 9.53 -4.77
C TRP A 8 13.87 8.91 -5.66
N SER A 9 14.83 9.71 -6.12
CA SER A 9 15.90 9.26 -7.03
C SER A 9 16.96 8.38 -6.38
N ARG A 10 16.93 8.19 -5.05
CA ARG A 10 17.86 7.36 -4.27
C ARG A 10 17.23 6.06 -3.78
N LEU A 11 15.91 5.93 -3.88
CA LEU A 11 15.22 4.70 -3.51
C LEU A 11 15.59 3.58 -4.49
N ASP A 12 15.64 2.35 -3.99
CA ASP A 12 15.80 1.20 -4.89
C ASP A 12 14.55 1.01 -5.77
N SER A 13 14.68 0.21 -6.84
CA SER A 13 13.59 0.03 -7.81
C SER A 13 12.33 -0.55 -7.17
N GLY A 14 12.48 -1.56 -6.30
CA GLY A 14 11.34 -2.23 -5.69
C GLY A 14 10.64 -1.33 -4.68
N GLU A 15 11.41 -0.67 -3.82
CA GLU A 15 10.88 0.26 -2.82
C GLU A 15 10.20 1.47 -3.47
N PHE A 16 10.80 2.05 -4.52
CA PHE A 16 10.18 3.14 -5.28
C PHE A 16 8.85 2.71 -5.90
N GLU A 17 8.87 1.63 -6.69
CA GLU A 17 7.70 1.21 -7.46
C GLU A 17 6.56 0.77 -6.53
N HIS A 18 6.88 0.05 -5.45
CA HIS A 18 5.91 -0.36 -4.45
C HIS A 18 5.31 0.83 -3.71
N THR A 19 6.14 1.73 -3.19
CA THR A 19 5.66 2.90 -2.43
C THR A 19 4.77 3.78 -3.30
N VAL A 20 5.17 4.05 -4.54
CA VAL A 20 4.37 4.86 -5.47
C VAL A 20 3.06 4.19 -5.83
N ALA A 21 3.05 2.86 -6.06
CA ALA A 21 1.81 2.14 -6.32
C ALA A 21 0.83 2.27 -5.14
N MET A 22 1.32 2.20 -3.91
CA MET A 22 0.48 2.39 -2.72
C MET A 22 -0.07 3.80 -2.60
N LEU A 23 0.73 4.82 -2.92
CA LEU A 23 0.27 6.21 -2.96
C LEU A 23 -0.80 6.43 -4.04
N VAL A 24 -0.66 5.80 -5.20
CA VAL A 24 -1.68 5.85 -6.27
C VAL A 24 -2.95 5.15 -5.81
N CYS A 25 -2.87 3.96 -5.22
CA CYS A 25 -4.06 3.28 -4.69
C CYS A 25 -4.71 4.07 -3.54
N ALA A 26 -3.95 4.85 -2.77
CA ALA A 26 -4.48 5.74 -1.74
C ALA A 26 -5.35 6.87 -2.32
N ASP A 27 -4.97 7.43 -3.47
CA ASP A 27 -5.80 8.38 -4.22
C ASP A 27 -6.97 7.70 -4.97
N HIS A 28 -6.83 6.41 -5.26
CA HIS A 28 -7.77 5.62 -6.05
C HIS A 28 -8.14 4.32 -5.32
N PRO A 29 -9.11 4.33 -4.38
CA PRO A 29 -9.38 3.18 -3.50
C PRO A 29 -9.81 1.89 -4.20
N LEU A 30 -10.37 1.99 -5.41
CA LEU A 30 -10.70 0.83 -6.25
C LEU A 30 -9.52 0.39 -7.14
N GLY A 31 -8.39 1.09 -7.04
CA GLY A 31 -7.15 0.79 -7.72
C GLY A 31 -6.59 -0.54 -7.26
N GLN A 32 -6.22 -1.35 -8.24
CA GLN A 32 -5.62 -2.66 -8.04
C GLN A 32 -4.19 -2.60 -8.56
N LYS A 33 -3.25 -2.94 -7.70
CA LYS A 33 -1.84 -3.08 -8.08
C LYS A 33 -1.67 -4.44 -8.73
N PHE A 34 -1.23 -4.45 -9.98
CA PHE A 34 -0.86 -5.67 -10.68
C PHE A 34 0.66 -5.81 -10.65
N THR A 35 1.13 -6.94 -10.12
CA THR A 35 2.53 -7.34 -10.28
C THR A 35 2.57 -8.19 -11.56
N PRO A 36 3.33 -7.83 -12.61
CA PRO A 36 3.38 -8.67 -13.78
C PRO A 36 4.19 -9.93 -13.49
N GLY A 37 4.01 -10.93 -14.35
CA GLY A 37 4.98 -12.02 -14.50
C GLY A 37 6.40 -11.52 -14.87
N PRO A 38 7.27 -12.38 -15.42
CA PRO A 38 8.74 -12.24 -15.38
C PRO A 38 9.38 -10.94 -15.95
N ASP A 39 8.64 -10.02 -16.58
CA ASP A 39 9.12 -8.74 -17.13
C ASP A 39 8.93 -7.52 -16.17
N GLY A 40 8.34 -7.69 -14.97
CA GLY A 40 8.69 -6.93 -13.76
C GLY A 40 8.45 -5.41 -13.69
N GLY A 41 7.39 -4.85 -14.28
CA GLY A 41 6.99 -3.45 -14.03
C GLY A 41 5.67 -3.31 -13.27
N ILE A 42 5.62 -2.58 -12.16
CA ILE A 42 4.36 -2.39 -11.42
C ILE A 42 3.41 -1.47 -12.19
N ASP A 43 2.23 -1.99 -12.53
CA ASP A 43 1.12 -1.23 -13.11
C ASP A 43 -0.05 -1.21 -12.11
N VAL A 44 -0.65 -0.04 -11.87
CA VAL A 44 -1.90 0.09 -11.11
C VAL A 44 -3.05 0.32 -12.09
N PHE A 45 -4.08 -0.53 -12.05
CA PHE A 45 -5.32 -0.34 -12.79
C PHE A 45 -6.40 0.20 -11.88
N VAL A 46 -7.00 1.32 -12.28
CA VAL A 46 -8.12 1.93 -11.57
C VAL A 46 -9.37 1.78 -12.44
N PRO A 47 -10.43 1.11 -11.96
CA PRO A 47 -11.71 1.07 -12.67
C PRO A 47 -12.24 2.48 -12.94
N ASP A 48 -12.69 2.71 -14.17
CA ASP A 48 -13.27 3.99 -14.64
C ASP A 48 -14.64 3.76 -15.30
N GLY A 49 -15.24 2.59 -15.04
CA GLY A 49 -16.47 2.08 -15.64
C GLY A 49 -16.42 0.56 -15.74
N ASP A 50 -17.49 -0.07 -16.24
CA ASP A 50 -17.64 -1.54 -16.26
C ASP A 50 -16.54 -2.27 -17.05
N SER A 51 -16.00 -1.63 -18.09
CA SER A 51 -14.91 -2.18 -18.92
C SER A 51 -13.90 -1.09 -19.29
N GLN A 52 -13.73 -0.12 -18.40
CA GLN A 52 -12.87 1.04 -18.58
C GLN A 52 -11.87 1.11 -17.44
N ARG A 53 -10.61 1.43 -17.76
CA ARG A 53 -9.53 1.47 -16.78
C ARG A 53 -8.62 2.67 -17.01
N LYS A 54 -8.22 3.33 -15.92
CA LYS A 54 -7.03 4.17 -15.88
C LYS A 54 -5.83 3.29 -15.57
N VAL A 55 -4.71 3.55 -16.23
CA VAL A 55 -3.48 2.78 -16.09
C VAL A 55 -2.38 3.68 -15.58
N PHE A 56 -1.79 3.35 -14.44
CA PHE A 56 -0.60 4.01 -13.91
C PHE A 56 0.59 3.07 -14.04
N GLN A 57 1.49 3.41 -14.95
CA GLN A 57 2.72 2.66 -15.16
C GLN A 57 3.85 3.28 -14.36
N VAL A 58 4.36 2.54 -13.37
CA VAL A 58 5.42 3.01 -12.49
C VAL A 58 6.77 2.46 -12.99
N LYS A 59 7.77 3.33 -13.15
CA LYS A 59 9.15 2.93 -13.51
C LYS A 59 10.18 3.73 -12.72
N ASN A 60 11.13 3.04 -12.10
CA ASN A 60 12.25 3.74 -11.44
C ASN A 60 13.36 4.11 -12.46
N PHE A 61 13.30 5.31 -13.05
CA PHE A 61 14.34 5.87 -13.93
C PHE A 61 14.99 7.14 -13.35
N PRO A 62 15.80 7.02 -12.27
CA PRO A 62 16.24 8.17 -11.51
C PRO A 62 17.39 8.93 -12.17
N LEU A 63 18.31 8.22 -12.85
CA LEU A 63 19.56 8.81 -13.36
C LEU A 63 19.47 9.32 -14.80
N LYS A 64 18.80 8.56 -15.68
CA LYS A 64 18.72 8.86 -17.12
C LYS A 64 17.37 8.46 -17.69
N PHE A 65 16.92 9.20 -18.69
CA PHE A 65 15.76 8.86 -19.51
C PHE A 65 16.13 9.02 -20.99
N ALA A 66 16.71 7.96 -21.54
CA ALA A 66 17.32 7.92 -22.86
C ALA A 66 16.73 6.77 -23.69
N GLY A 67 17.38 6.41 -24.79
CA GLY A 67 16.83 5.48 -25.78
C GLY A 67 16.41 4.12 -25.20
N ALA A 68 17.10 3.60 -24.19
CA ALA A 68 16.73 2.35 -23.55
C ALA A 68 15.45 2.47 -22.73
N GLU A 69 15.32 3.53 -21.92
CA GLU A 69 14.16 3.80 -21.08
C GLU A 69 12.92 4.09 -21.94
N PHE A 70 13.07 4.86 -23.03
CA PHE A 70 12.00 5.05 -24.01
C PHE A 70 11.53 3.73 -24.61
N ARG A 71 12.44 2.81 -24.96
CA ARG A 71 12.07 1.49 -25.48
C ARG A 71 11.30 0.67 -24.45
N GLN A 72 11.71 0.70 -23.18
CA GLN A 72 11.01 -0.02 -22.12
C GLN A 72 9.60 0.53 -21.88
N VAL A 73 9.44 1.85 -21.83
CA VAL A 73 8.12 2.49 -21.72
C VAL A 73 7.23 2.12 -22.90
N ARG A 74 7.72 2.26 -24.14
CA ARG A 74 6.95 1.91 -25.34
C ARG A 74 6.58 0.43 -25.39
N LYS A 75 7.50 -0.47 -25.04
CA LYS A 75 7.22 -1.92 -24.96
C LYS A 75 6.07 -2.19 -23.98
N SER A 76 6.14 -1.60 -22.80
CA SER A 76 5.15 -1.83 -21.74
C SER A 76 3.79 -1.19 -22.09
N LEU A 77 3.79 0.01 -22.68
CA LEU A 77 2.60 0.67 -23.20
C LEU A 77 1.90 -0.14 -24.31
N ARG A 78 2.67 -0.69 -25.27
CA ARG A 78 2.10 -1.58 -26.30
C ARG A 78 1.55 -2.87 -25.71
N ALA A 79 2.22 -3.44 -24.71
CA ALA A 79 1.76 -4.66 -24.04
C ALA A 79 0.42 -4.44 -23.36
N VAL A 80 0.26 -3.37 -22.58
CA VAL A 80 -1.01 -3.10 -21.89
C VAL A 80 -2.14 -2.77 -22.88
N ALA A 81 -1.85 -2.06 -23.98
CA ALA A 81 -2.83 -1.79 -25.01
C ALA A 81 -3.26 -3.08 -25.75
N GLU A 82 -2.34 -4.03 -25.95
CA GLU A 82 -2.66 -5.32 -26.52
C GLU A 82 -3.51 -6.18 -25.58
N THR A 83 -3.14 -6.25 -24.29
CA THR A 83 -3.93 -6.94 -23.26
C THR A 83 -5.34 -6.36 -23.17
N SER A 84 -5.48 -5.02 -23.21
CA SER A 84 -6.77 -4.32 -23.25
C SER A 84 -7.67 -4.82 -24.37
N ARG A 85 -7.12 -4.95 -25.59
CA ARG A 85 -7.86 -5.47 -26.75
C ARG A 85 -8.24 -6.94 -26.59
N GLN A 86 -7.33 -7.76 -26.09
CA GLN A 86 -7.54 -9.20 -25.93
C GLN A 86 -8.60 -9.52 -24.87
N GLU A 87 -8.63 -8.74 -23.79
CA GLU A 87 -9.55 -8.94 -22.67
C GLU A 87 -10.85 -8.12 -22.77
N GLY A 88 -11.01 -7.30 -23.81
CA GLY A 88 -12.26 -6.59 -24.10
C GLY A 88 -12.56 -5.38 -23.21
N TRP A 89 -11.54 -4.75 -22.62
CA TRP A 89 -11.66 -3.49 -21.88
C TRP A 89 -10.91 -2.36 -22.59
N THR A 90 -11.12 -1.11 -22.18
CA THR A 90 -10.48 0.08 -22.79
C THR A 90 -9.69 0.91 -21.77
N ILE A 91 -8.63 1.55 -22.26
CA ILE A 91 -7.82 2.50 -21.49
C ILE A 91 -8.43 3.90 -21.64
N THR A 92 -8.92 4.49 -20.55
CA THR A 92 -9.45 5.87 -20.55
C THR A 92 -8.36 6.90 -20.27
N GLU A 93 -7.42 6.57 -19.38
CA GLU A 93 -6.26 7.40 -19.07
C GLU A 93 -5.02 6.53 -18.90
N TRP A 94 -3.87 7.01 -19.40
CA TRP A 94 -2.58 6.38 -19.14
C TRP A 94 -1.59 7.37 -18.50
N HIS A 95 -0.99 6.97 -17.40
CA HIS A 95 -0.09 7.81 -16.61
C HIS A 95 1.28 7.15 -16.50
N LEU A 96 2.32 7.84 -16.97
CA LEU A 96 3.69 7.44 -16.72
C LEU A 96 4.17 8.05 -15.41
N VAL A 97 4.46 7.21 -14.41
CA VAL A 97 4.93 7.66 -13.09
C VAL A 97 6.40 7.33 -12.91
N ILE A 98 7.25 8.36 -12.88
CA ILE A 98 8.71 8.20 -12.78
C ILE A 98 9.35 9.29 -11.92
N PRO A 99 10.51 9.05 -11.28
CA PRO A 99 11.17 10.03 -10.41
C PRO A 99 11.96 11.08 -11.21
N ARG A 100 11.30 11.68 -12.21
CA ARG A 100 11.86 12.69 -13.11
C ARG A 100 10.75 13.47 -13.80
N ASP A 101 10.85 14.79 -13.81
CA ASP A 101 9.93 15.63 -14.58
C ASP A 101 10.22 15.56 -16.09
N SER A 102 9.17 15.67 -16.91
CA SER A 102 9.29 15.63 -18.36
C SER A 102 9.95 16.89 -18.90
N THR A 103 10.67 16.74 -20.01
CA THR A 103 10.93 17.85 -20.93
C THR A 103 9.89 17.86 -22.05
N PRO A 104 9.69 18.98 -22.79
CA PRO A 104 8.81 19.00 -23.95
C PRO A 104 9.17 17.93 -25.01
N GLY A 105 10.48 17.71 -25.23
CA GLY A 105 10.96 16.70 -26.17
C GLY A 105 10.69 15.25 -25.73
N TYR A 106 10.77 14.96 -24.43
CA TYR A 106 10.40 13.63 -23.91
C TYR A 106 8.91 13.38 -24.05
N ARG A 107 8.11 14.39 -23.76
CA ARG A 107 6.65 14.32 -23.87
C ARG A 107 6.22 14.00 -25.29
N ALA A 108 6.73 14.74 -26.28
CA ALA A 108 6.40 14.55 -27.69
C ALA A 108 6.69 13.12 -28.19
N ARG A 109 7.83 12.54 -27.78
CA ARG A 109 8.24 11.18 -28.18
C ARG A 109 7.33 10.07 -27.64
N ILE A 110 6.65 10.29 -26.52
CA ILE A 110 5.68 9.34 -25.97
C ILE A 110 4.29 9.63 -26.55
N GLU A 111 3.95 10.89 -26.75
CA GLU A 111 2.67 11.31 -27.27
C GLU A 111 2.35 10.71 -28.64
N GLU A 112 3.34 10.62 -29.53
CA GLU A 112 3.19 9.94 -30.84
C GLU A 112 2.76 8.48 -30.69
N GLU A 113 3.35 7.78 -29.73
CA GLU A 113 3.04 6.38 -29.44
C GLU A 113 1.63 6.24 -28.86
N ILE A 114 1.28 7.07 -27.88
CA ILE A 114 -0.06 7.11 -27.25
C ILE A 114 -1.15 7.35 -28.31
N LYS A 115 -0.95 8.33 -29.19
CA LYS A 115 -1.87 8.64 -30.29
C LYS A 115 -2.03 7.45 -31.24
N SER A 116 -0.94 6.77 -31.57
CA SER A 116 -0.99 5.58 -32.46
C SER A 116 -1.78 4.41 -31.86
N LEU A 117 -1.90 4.35 -30.54
CA LEU A 117 -2.67 3.33 -29.82
C LEU A 117 -4.11 3.74 -29.54
N GLY A 118 -4.52 4.97 -29.90
CA GLY A 118 -5.89 5.45 -29.70
C GLY A 118 -6.26 5.72 -28.23
N ILE A 119 -5.28 5.92 -27.36
CA ILE A 119 -5.52 6.25 -25.94
C ILE A 119 -5.89 7.75 -25.85
N PRO A 120 -7.05 8.10 -25.28
CA PRO A 120 -7.59 9.46 -25.38
C PRO A 120 -6.86 10.47 -24.50
N THR A 121 -6.45 10.06 -23.30
CA THR A 121 -5.82 10.95 -22.32
C THR A 121 -4.56 10.32 -21.75
N TRP A 122 -3.52 11.14 -21.57
CA TRP A 122 -2.31 10.69 -20.88
C TRP A 122 -1.61 11.81 -20.10
N SER A 123 -0.92 11.43 -19.02
CA SER A 123 -0.10 12.37 -18.24
C SER A 123 1.28 11.80 -17.91
N TRP A 124 2.20 12.73 -17.64
CA TRP A 124 3.50 12.42 -17.08
C TRP A 124 3.50 12.87 -15.63
N MET A 125 3.66 11.92 -14.72
CA MET A 125 3.72 12.16 -13.29
C MET A 125 5.19 12.08 -12.85
N GLY A 126 5.82 13.24 -12.77
CA GLY A 126 7.23 13.39 -12.42
C GLY A 126 7.46 13.60 -10.92
N LEU A 127 8.63 14.16 -10.58
CA LEU A 127 9.00 14.48 -9.19
C LEU A 127 7.98 15.41 -8.53
N THR A 128 7.45 16.38 -9.28
CA THR A 128 6.47 17.33 -8.73
C THR A 128 5.22 16.61 -8.24
N GLN A 129 4.70 15.67 -9.03
CA GLN A 129 3.49 14.91 -8.72
C GLN A 129 3.76 13.88 -7.63
N LEU A 130 4.94 13.25 -7.63
CA LEU A 130 5.38 12.37 -6.56
C LEU A 130 5.47 13.09 -5.21
N ASP A 131 6.01 14.31 -5.18
CA ASP A 131 6.05 15.11 -3.96
C ASP A 131 4.65 15.49 -3.47
N ILE A 132 3.72 15.79 -4.38
CA ILE A 132 2.31 16.07 -4.03
C ILE A 132 1.62 14.80 -3.50
N LEU A 133 1.92 13.61 -4.04
CA LEU A 133 1.42 12.34 -3.53
C LEU A 133 1.96 12.07 -2.12
N ALA A 134 3.27 12.18 -1.92
CA ALA A 134 3.90 12.01 -0.60
C ALA A 134 3.36 12.99 0.45
N ALA A 135 3.15 14.25 0.05
CA ALA A 135 2.63 15.27 0.96
C ALA A 135 1.18 14.98 1.41
N ARG A 136 0.38 14.35 0.54
CA ARG A 136 -1.02 13.97 0.83
C ARG A 136 -1.14 12.72 1.70
N HIS A 137 -0.19 11.80 1.58
CA HIS A 137 -0.21 10.51 2.26
C HIS A 137 1.05 10.31 3.12
N GLN A 138 1.25 11.18 4.10
CA GLN A 138 2.46 11.20 4.93
C GLN A 138 2.60 9.93 5.77
N GLU A 139 1.48 9.31 6.15
CA GLU A 139 1.42 8.04 6.86
C GLU A 139 1.99 6.88 6.03
N LEU A 140 1.73 6.86 4.72
CA LEU A 140 2.32 5.87 3.82
C LEU A 140 3.83 6.10 3.66
N ILE A 141 4.25 7.36 3.56
CA ILE A 141 5.69 7.70 3.53
C ILE A 141 6.38 7.27 4.82
N ASP A 142 5.76 7.52 5.97
CA ASP A 142 6.31 7.12 7.26
C ASP A 142 6.43 5.59 7.35
N TYR A 143 5.36 4.88 6.99
CA TYR A 143 5.29 3.43 7.00
C TYR A 143 6.37 2.79 6.12
N TYR A 144 6.46 3.20 4.86
CA TYR A 144 7.34 2.55 3.88
C TYR A 144 8.78 3.03 3.92
N LEU A 145 9.03 4.33 4.14
CA LEU A 145 10.35 4.93 3.92
C LEU A 145 11.03 5.47 5.18
N LYS A 146 10.32 5.55 6.31
CA LYS A 146 10.86 6.12 7.56
C LYS A 146 10.80 5.15 8.73
N GLY A 147 10.77 3.83 8.45
CA GLY A 147 10.77 2.78 9.47
C GLY A 147 9.45 2.65 10.25
N GLY A 148 8.35 3.23 9.75
CA GLY A 148 7.03 3.08 10.38
C GLY A 148 6.56 1.63 10.41
N LYS A 149 6.91 0.84 9.39
CA LYS A 149 6.66 -0.61 9.36
C LYS A 149 7.37 -1.35 10.49
N ASP A 150 8.65 -1.05 10.73
CA ASP A 150 9.43 -1.70 11.81
C ASP A 150 8.89 -1.30 13.18
N ARG A 151 8.62 0.01 13.38
CA ARG A 151 7.98 0.51 14.60
C ARG A 151 6.64 -0.17 14.87
N PHE A 152 5.84 -0.40 13.84
CA PHE A 152 4.58 -1.12 13.94
C PHE A 152 4.79 -2.58 14.34
N ALA A 153 5.77 -3.27 13.73
CA ALA A 153 6.10 -4.65 14.08
C ALA A 153 6.55 -4.78 15.55
N ASP A 154 7.39 -3.86 16.02
CA ASP A 154 7.85 -3.79 17.42
C ASP A 154 6.68 -3.59 18.39
N GLN A 155 5.74 -2.70 18.05
CA GLN A 155 4.53 -2.45 18.85
C GLN A 155 3.63 -3.68 18.94
N LEU A 156 3.46 -4.42 17.83
CA LEU A 156 2.67 -5.66 17.81
C LEU A 156 3.35 -6.79 18.59
N ALA A 157 4.69 -6.86 18.57
CA ALA A 157 5.45 -7.80 19.38
C ALA A 157 5.29 -7.51 20.88
N GLU A 158 5.35 -6.23 21.30
CA GLU A 158 5.10 -5.82 22.68
C GLU A 158 3.70 -6.23 23.16
N LEU A 159 2.67 -6.10 22.30
CA LEU A 159 1.32 -6.59 22.63
C LEU A 159 1.31 -8.07 22.94
N THR A 160 1.90 -8.85 22.03
CA THR A 160 1.83 -10.30 22.08
C THR A 160 2.48 -10.81 23.37
N ALA A 161 3.55 -10.16 23.82
CA ALA A 161 4.16 -10.45 25.11
C ALA A 161 3.21 -10.15 26.29
N ILE A 162 2.56 -8.97 26.29
CA ILE A 162 1.58 -8.60 27.35
C ILE A 162 0.41 -9.59 27.39
N ILE A 163 -0.15 -9.96 26.23
CA ILE A 163 -1.26 -10.92 26.12
C ILE A 163 -0.86 -12.30 26.65
N ARG A 164 0.36 -12.76 26.36
CA ARG A 164 0.89 -14.05 26.82
C ARG A 164 1.16 -14.10 28.34
N GLY A 165 0.91 -13.01 29.06
CA GLY A 165 1.07 -12.97 30.50
C GLY A 165 2.51 -12.72 30.96
N ASP A 166 3.39 -12.24 30.07
CA ASP A 166 4.70 -11.68 30.46
C ASP A 166 4.46 -10.35 31.19
N THR A 167 4.07 -10.47 32.46
CA THR A 167 3.65 -9.36 33.32
C THR A 167 4.82 -8.68 34.04
N THR A 168 6.04 -9.14 33.78
CA THR A 168 7.29 -8.62 34.31
C THR A 168 8.02 -7.83 33.24
N PHE A 169 8.14 -6.51 33.44
CA PHE A 169 9.03 -5.67 32.65
C PHE A 169 10.51 -6.07 32.84
N ALA A 170 11.39 -5.58 31.95
CA ALA A 170 12.83 -5.51 32.23
C ALA A 170 13.15 -4.77 33.55
N SER A 171 12.22 -3.96 34.08
CA SER A 171 12.32 -3.26 35.37
C SER A 171 11.73 -4.01 36.57
N GLY A 172 11.17 -5.23 36.41
CA GLY A 172 10.68 -6.06 37.51
C GLY A 172 9.32 -5.67 38.12
N THR A 173 8.65 -4.63 37.62
CA THR A 173 7.34 -4.21 38.12
C THR A 173 6.23 -5.12 37.60
N ARG A 174 5.30 -5.54 38.48
CA ARG A 174 4.13 -6.36 38.12
C ARG A 174 2.99 -5.50 37.61
N LEU A 175 2.49 -5.79 36.40
CA LEU A 175 1.33 -5.14 35.79
C LEU A 175 0.10 -5.17 36.71
N GLN A 176 -0.52 -4.01 36.97
CA GLN A 176 -1.80 -3.91 37.67
C GLN A 176 -2.97 -3.94 36.67
N PRO A 177 -4.18 -4.35 37.08
CA PRO A 177 -5.36 -4.36 36.20
C PRO A 177 -5.67 -3.00 35.55
N ALA A 178 -5.40 -1.89 36.25
CA ALA A 178 -5.58 -0.54 35.73
C ALA A 178 -4.62 -0.20 34.57
N ASP A 179 -3.42 -0.80 34.56
CA ASP A 179 -2.40 -0.57 33.54
C ASP A 179 -2.74 -1.27 32.21
N VAL A 180 -3.54 -2.34 32.27
CA VAL A 180 -3.94 -3.14 31.10
C VAL A 180 -4.83 -2.33 30.17
N GLY A 181 -5.81 -1.59 30.72
CA GLY A 181 -6.74 -0.79 29.93
C GLY A 181 -6.07 0.35 29.15
N GLU A 182 -5.12 1.05 29.76
CA GLU A 182 -4.39 2.12 29.08
C GLU A 182 -3.43 1.57 28.02
N ARG A 183 -2.81 0.41 28.28
CA ARG A 183 -1.96 -0.27 27.30
C ARG A 183 -2.74 -0.76 26.08
N ILE A 184 -3.91 -1.36 26.28
CA ILE A 184 -4.81 -1.75 25.17
C ILE A 184 -5.18 -0.51 24.32
N ARG A 185 -5.46 0.65 24.96
CA ARG A 185 -5.74 1.89 24.21
C ARG A 185 -4.55 2.43 23.45
N ILE A 186 -3.38 2.52 24.07
CA ILE A 186 -2.14 2.95 23.42
C ILE A 186 -1.88 2.07 22.21
N LEU A 187 -2.05 0.77 22.39
CA LEU A 187 -1.83 -0.19 21.33
C LEU A 187 -2.89 -0.11 20.23
N GLN A 188 -4.16 0.02 20.56
CA GLN A 188 -5.20 0.21 19.56
C GLN A 188 -4.94 1.46 18.72
N ARG A 189 -4.41 2.55 19.31
CA ARG A 189 -3.97 3.72 18.53
C ARG A 189 -2.75 3.41 17.67
N ALA A 190 -1.75 2.73 18.24
CA ALA A 190 -0.52 2.38 17.55
C ALA A 190 -0.77 1.45 16.34
N ALA A 191 -1.55 0.39 16.56
CA ALA A 191 -1.87 -0.60 15.53
C ALA A 191 -2.72 0.01 14.41
N ASN A 192 -3.61 0.95 14.73
CA ASN A 192 -4.41 1.66 13.72
C ASN A 192 -3.65 2.77 12.98
N ASN A 193 -2.33 2.90 13.19
CA ASN A 193 -1.45 3.66 12.29
C ASN A 193 -0.99 2.84 11.08
N ASP A 194 -1.31 1.54 11.02
CA ASP A 194 -1.13 0.73 9.83
C ASP A 194 -2.03 1.26 8.69
N PRO A 195 -1.47 1.65 7.55
CA PRO A 195 -2.26 2.16 6.43
C PRO A 195 -3.03 1.05 5.70
N HIS A 196 -2.67 -0.22 5.89
CA HIS A 196 -3.28 -1.36 5.21
C HIS A 196 -4.43 -1.97 5.97
N TYR A 197 -4.35 -1.95 7.30
CA TYR A 197 -5.22 -2.74 8.15
C TYR A 197 -5.76 -1.92 9.32
N ARG A 198 -6.96 -2.29 9.77
CA ARG A 198 -7.53 -1.79 11.01
C ARG A 198 -7.42 -2.89 12.06
N TYR A 199 -7.26 -2.52 13.31
CA TYR A 199 -7.09 -3.47 14.41
C TYR A 199 -8.12 -3.17 15.48
N HIS A 200 -8.92 -4.18 15.81
CA HIS A 200 -9.88 -4.14 16.91
C HIS A 200 -9.42 -5.11 18.01
N PHE A 201 -9.51 -4.68 19.26
CA PHE A 201 -9.13 -5.50 20.41
C PHE A 201 -10.27 -5.46 21.42
N GLY A 202 -10.62 -6.60 21.99
CA GLY A 202 -11.69 -6.74 22.96
C GLY A 202 -11.44 -7.85 23.97
N THR A 203 -12.10 -7.77 25.12
CA THR A 203 -12.17 -8.85 26.11
C THR A 203 -13.61 -9.27 26.27
N SER A 204 -13.85 -10.56 26.49
CA SER A 204 -15.18 -11.11 26.75
C SER A 204 -15.11 -12.20 27.82
N ASP A 205 -16.18 -12.37 28.59
CA ASP A 205 -16.37 -13.49 29.52
C ASP A 205 -17.04 -14.70 28.85
N CYS A 206 -17.42 -14.58 27.57
CA CYS A 206 -17.96 -15.66 26.77
C CYS A 206 -17.07 -15.93 25.54
N PRO A 207 -17.12 -17.16 24.98
CA PRO A 207 -16.44 -17.45 23.72
C PRO A 207 -16.84 -16.42 22.65
N PRO A 208 -15.89 -15.91 21.86
CA PRO A 208 -16.23 -14.91 20.86
C PRO A 208 -17.22 -15.47 19.86
N HIS A 209 -18.25 -14.70 19.57
CA HIS A 209 -19.17 -15.01 18.48
C HIS A 209 -18.46 -14.75 17.15
N GLN A 210 -18.83 -15.52 16.13
CA GLN A 210 -18.36 -15.25 14.77
C GLN A 210 -18.85 -13.86 14.36
N VAL A 211 -17.89 -12.96 14.10
CA VAL A 211 -18.16 -11.61 13.60
C VAL A 211 -18.22 -11.71 12.08
N ASP A 212 -19.32 -11.26 11.48
CA ASP A 212 -19.45 -11.13 10.02
C ASP A 212 -19.41 -9.64 9.68
N GLU A 213 -18.21 -9.14 9.42
CA GLU A 213 -17.96 -7.75 9.02
C GLU A 213 -17.39 -7.71 7.60
N PRO A 214 -17.87 -6.81 6.72
CA PRO A 214 -17.27 -6.62 5.40
C PRO A 214 -15.77 -6.35 5.51
N TRP A 215 -14.98 -7.08 4.72
CA TRP A 215 -13.51 -6.99 4.67
C TRP A 215 -12.78 -7.49 5.93
N LEU A 216 -13.45 -8.28 6.76
CA LEU A 216 -12.78 -9.03 7.82
C LEU A 216 -11.86 -10.11 7.22
N VAL A 217 -10.55 -10.02 7.47
CA VAL A 217 -9.58 -11.04 6.97
C VAL A 217 -9.28 -12.11 8.02
N ALA A 218 -9.28 -11.77 9.31
CA ALA A 218 -8.97 -12.75 10.36
C ALA A 218 -9.63 -12.39 11.70
N VAL A 219 -9.93 -13.40 12.51
CA VAL A 219 -10.29 -13.24 13.92
C VAL A 219 -9.42 -14.21 14.70
N ALA A 220 -8.74 -13.71 15.73
CA ALA A 220 -7.99 -14.55 16.65
C ALA A 220 -8.58 -14.42 18.06
N ALA A 221 -8.73 -15.55 18.73
CA ALA A 221 -9.25 -15.62 20.08
C ALA A 221 -8.36 -16.53 20.92
N GLU A 222 -8.02 -16.07 22.12
CA GLU A 222 -7.26 -16.87 23.08
C GLU A 222 -8.02 -16.93 24.40
N GLN A 223 -8.13 -18.14 24.96
CA GLN A 223 -8.77 -18.35 26.25
C GLN A 223 -7.73 -18.29 27.37
N HIS A 224 -7.93 -17.39 28.32
CA HIS A 224 -7.09 -17.23 29.51
C HIS A 224 -7.95 -17.44 30.76
N GLY A 225 -8.04 -18.70 31.21
CA GLY A 225 -8.90 -19.07 32.35
C GLY A 225 -10.39 -18.91 32.04
N PRO A 226 -11.19 -18.21 32.88
CA PRO A 226 -12.62 -17.97 32.61
C PRO A 226 -12.86 -16.82 31.61
N MET A 227 -11.82 -16.12 31.17
CA MET A 227 -11.91 -14.96 30.30
C MET A 227 -11.41 -15.29 28.90
N TRP A 228 -12.11 -14.78 27.90
CA TRP A 228 -11.71 -14.82 26.50
C TRP A 228 -11.12 -13.46 26.12
N LEU A 229 -9.89 -13.46 25.61
CA LEU A 229 -9.35 -12.30 24.92
C LEU A 229 -9.68 -12.44 23.45
N LEU A 230 -10.54 -11.55 22.95
CA LEU A 230 -10.83 -11.45 21.52
C LEU A 230 -9.87 -10.44 20.92
N SER A 231 -8.82 -10.93 20.27
CA SER A 231 -8.03 -10.09 19.37
C SER A 231 -8.70 -10.15 17.99
N ALA A 232 -9.80 -9.40 17.84
CA ALA A 232 -10.49 -9.29 16.55
C ALA A 232 -9.69 -8.41 15.60
N TYR A 233 -8.73 -8.99 14.89
CA TYR A 233 -8.00 -8.27 13.85
C TYR A 233 -8.90 -7.99 12.63
N THR A 234 -9.73 -6.95 12.65
CA THR A 234 -10.48 -6.54 11.44
C THR A 234 -9.53 -5.94 10.40
N LEU A 235 -8.80 -6.80 9.70
CA LEU A 235 -7.87 -6.48 8.62
C LEU A 235 -8.64 -5.91 7.42
N ILE A 236 -9.12 -4.67 7.52
CA ILE A 236 -9.78 -4.01 6.39
C ILE A 236 -8.71 -3.61 5.40
N CYS A 237 -8.44 -4.46 4.42
CA CYS A 237 -7.50 -4.21 3.35
C CYS A 237 -7.96 -2.94 2.60
N ARG A 238 -7.32 -1.80 2.85
CA ARG A 238 -7.71 -0.52 2.21
C ARG A 238 -7.48 -0.49 0.70
N PHE A 239 -6.70 -1.44 0.20
CA PHE A 239 -6.32 -1.62 -1.19
C PHE A 239 -6.58 -3.07 -1.55
N GLY A 240 -7.30 -3.32 -2.65
CA GLY A 240 -8.01 -4.57 -2.96
C GLY A 240 -7.18 -5.83 -3.24
N ASP A 241 -6.13 -6.08 -2.47
CA ASP A 241 -5.30 -7.29 -2.54
C ASP A 241 -5.32 -8.01 -1.18
N GLY A 242 -6.53 -8.35 -0.74
CA GLY A 242 -6.73 -9.17 0.45
C GLY A 242 -6.37 -10.62 0.14
N THR A 243 -5.08 -10.96 0.17
CA THR A 243 -4.70 -12.36 0.31
C THR A 243 -5.14 -12.81 1.69
N VAL A 244 -6.15 -13.70 1.74
CA VAL A 244 -6.55 -14.39 2.95
C VAL A 244 -5.32 -15.14 3.47
N LEU A 245 -4.71 -14.65 4.54
CA LEU A 245 -3.78 -15.46 5.31
C LEU A 245 -4.60 -16.46 6.11
N SER A 246 -4.96 -17.57 5.46
CA SER A 246 -5.39 -18.76 6.15
C SER A 246 -4.22 -19.22 7.02
N THR A 247 -4.34 -19.06 8.33
CA THR A 247 -3.43 -19.73 9.26
C THR A 247 -4.24 -20.78 9.99
N VAL A 248 -3.68 -21.99 10.00
CA VAL A 248 -4.15 -23.20 10.71
C VAL A 248 -4.22 -22.94 12.20
#